data_AF-A0A401FM84-F1
#
_entry.id   AF-A0A401FM84-F1
#
_cell.length_a   1.000
_cell.length_b   1.000
_cell.length_c   1.000
_cell.angle_alpha   90.00
_cell.angle_beta   90.00
_cell.angle_gamma   90.00
#
_symmetry.space_group_name_H-M   'P 1'
#
loop_
_entity.id
_entity.type
_entity.pdbx_description
1 polymer ?
#
loop_
_entity_poly.entity_id
_entity_poly.type
_entity_poly.pdbx_seq_one_letter_code
_entity_poly.pdbx_strand_id
1 'polypeptide(L)'
;MSSKASKFGKIYLIIIFLLLYIPIIYLIVYSFSAGTTMNNYHGFTLKHYADLFADKRMLAIFLNTILIALLSSLISTIIGTIGAFNISNAKRRRTKQVLLSLNSILLVSPDVIIGASFLIFFTALSIPLGFWSVLLSHIAFEIPIVLLMVLPRLNEMSPSLINAAKDWGLVKVRSLRIL
;
A
#
# COMPACT_ATOMS: atom_id res chain seq x y z
N MET A 1 -0.18 -2.80 -32.75
CA MET A 1 1.18 -3.36 -32.61
C MET A 1 1.10 -4.74 -31.98
N SER A 2 0.91 -5.79 -32.79
CA SER A 2 0.90 -7.19 -32.32
C SER A 2 2.29 -7.79 -32.56
N SER A 3 3.20 -7.61 -31.60
CA SER A 3 4.52 -8.25 -31.65
C SER A 3 4.31 -9.77 -31.54
N LYS A 4 4.61 -10.51 -32.62
CA LYS A 4 4.75 -11.96 -32.57
C LYS A 4 5.86 -12.25 -31.56
N ALA A 5 5.49 -12.54 -30.31
CA ALA A 5 6.45 -12.99 -29.30
C ALA A 5 7.24 -14.15 -29.93
N SER A 6 8.53 -13.93 -30.16
CA SER A 6 9.41 -14.94 -30.73
C SER A 6 9.32 -16.18 -29.82
N LYS A 7 9.46 -17.40 -30.39
CA LYS A 7 9.41 -18.63 -29.58
C LYS A 7 10.37 -18.56 -28.38
N PHE A 8 11.51 -17.87 -28.55
CA PHE A 8 12.46 -17.54 -27.48
C PHE A 8 11.88 -16.62 -26.40
N GLY A 9 11.15 -15.57 -26.76
CA GLY A 9 10.48 -14.69 -25.79
C GLY A 9 9.44 -15.42 -24.95
N LYS A 10 8.70 -16.36 -25.55
CA LYS A 10 7.74 -17.21 -24.80
C LYS A 10 8.46 -18.15 -23.82
N ILE A 11 9.54 -18.80 -24.26
CA ILE A 11 10.35 -19.68 -23.39
C ILE A 11 10.97 -18.89 -22.24
N TYR A 12 11.51 -17.71 -22.52
CA TYR A 12 12.08 -16.81 -21.50
C TYR A 12 11.03 -16.41 -20.45
N LEU A 13 9.83 -16.02 -20.87
CA LEU A 13 8.73 -15.72 -19.95
C LEU A 13 8.34 -16.93 -19.10
N ILE A 14 8.22 -18.12 -19.69
CA ILE A 14 7.89 -19.35 -18.96
C ILE A 14 8.95 -19.66 -17.89
N ILE A 15 10.24 -19.51 -18.21
CA ILE A 15 11.34 -19.74 -17.26
C ILE A 15 11.27 -18.75 -16.09
N ILE A 16 11.03 -17.46 -16.35
CA ILE A 16 10.89 -16.45 -15.29
C ILE A 16 9.70 -16.78 -14.38
N PHE A 17 8.55 -17.12 -14.96
CA PHE A 17 7.38 -17.49 -14.17
C PHE A 17 7.65 -18.73 -13.32
N LEU A 18 8.26 -19.77 -13.89
CA LEU A 18 8.64 -20.95 -13.12
C LEU A 18 9.58 -20.58 -11.96
N LEU A 19 10.62 -19.80 -12.23
CA LEU A 19 11.59 -19.42 -11.20
C LEU A 19 10.96 -18.59 -10.07
N LEU A 20 9.99 -17.74 -10.38
CA LEU A 20 9.24 -16.94 -9.40
C LEU A 20 8.24 -17.80 -8.60
N TYR A 21 7.56 -18.74 -9.25
CA TYR A 21 6.53 -19.56 -8.62
C TYR A 21 7.07 -20.80 -7.88
N ILE A 22 8.23 -21.35 -8.27
CA ILE A 22 8.85 -22.50 -7.59
C ILE A 22 8.97 -22.30 -6.07
N PRO A 23 9.52 -21.19 -5.52
CA PRO A 23 9.62 -21.03 -4.06
C PRO A 23 8.25 -20.92 -3.38
N ILE A 24 7.26 -20.33 -4.05
CA ILE A 24 5.89 -20.22 -3.53
C ILE A 24 5.25 -21.62 -3.48
N ILE A 25 5.38 -22.40 -4.56
CA ILE A 25 4.88 -23.78 -4.64
C ILE A 25 5.60 -24.66 -3.60
N TYR A 26 6.90 -24.49 -3.42
CA TYR A 26 7.68 -25.20 -2.41
C TYR A 26 7.12 -24.93 -1.00
N LEU A 27 6.85 -23.67 -0.67
CA LEU A 27 6.22 -23.30 0.60
C LEU A 27 4.82 -23.91 0.76
N ILE A 28 3.99 -23.89 -0.29
CA ILE A 28 2.66 -24.50 -0.26
C ILE A 28 2.76 -26.01 0.03
N VAL A 29 3.63 -26.74 -0.68
CA VAL A 29 3.81 -28.18 -0.47
C VAL A 29 4.30 -28.48 0.95
N TYR A 30 5.25 -27.70 1.45
CA TYR A 30 5.77 -27.86 2.81
C TYR A 30 4.78 -27.45 3.90
N SER A 31 3.82 -26.56 3.60
CA SER A 31 2.72 -26.22 4.52
C SER A 31 1.83 -27.42 4.86
N PHE A 32 1.82 -28.45 4.02
CA PHE A 32 1.15 -29.74 4.26
C PHE A 32 2.08 -30.81 4.84
N SER A 33 3.35 -30.51 5.10
CA SER A 33 4.29 -31.49 5.67
C SER A 33 4.06 -31.65 7.17
N ALA A 34 4.02 -32.90 7.65
CA ALA A 34 3.86 -33.21 9.07
C ALA A 34 5.06 -32.86 9.97
N GLY A 35 6.21 -32.52 9.36
CA GLY A 35 7.42 -32.18 10.09
C GLY A 35 7.33 -30.79 10.73
N THR A 36 8.05 -30.61 11.84
CA THR A 36 8.30 -29.29 12.47
C THR A 36 9.45 -28.53 11.80
N THR A 37 10.19 -29.20 10.90
CA THR A 37 11.36 -28.65 10.20
C THR A 37 11.23 -28.89 8.70
N MET A 38 11.60 -27.89 7.88
CA MET A 38 11.61 -27.98 6.40
C MET A 38 12.70 -28.89 5.81
N ASN A 39 13.41 -29.67 6.62
CA ASN A 39 14.55 -30.48 6.17
C ASN A 39 14.14 -31.80 5.51
N ASN A 40 13.01 -32.39 5.89
CA ASN A 40 12.50 -33.62 5.27
C ASN A 40 10.97 -33.54 5.12
N TYR A 41 10.41 -34.15 4.08
CA TYR A 41 8.96 -34.27 3.92
C TYR A 41 8.47 -35.46 4.76
N HIS A 42 7.74 -35.19 5.85
CA HIS A 42 7.33 -36.22 6.83
C HIS A 42 5.93 -36.78 6.56
N GLY A 43 5.38 -36.57 5.35
CA GLY A 43 4.03 -36.99 4.96
C GLY A 43 3.01 -35.84 4.95
N PHE A 44 1.87 -36.06 4.31
CA PHE A 44 0.79 -35.08 4.21
C PHE A 44 0.00 -34.98 5.52
N THR A 45 -0.15 -33.78 6.06
CA THR A 45 -0.99 -33.50 7.21
C THR A 45 -1.73 -32.16 7.07
N LEU A 46 -2.86 -32.07 7.76
CA LEU A 46 -3.60 -30.82 7.97
C LEU A 46 -3.48 -30.32 9.43
N LYS A 47 -2.61 -30.95 10.23
CA LYS A 47 -2.44 -30.63 11.65
C LYS A 47 -2.12 -29.15 11.89
N HIS A 48 -1.17 -28.58 11.14
CA HIS A 48 -0.79 -27.16 11.28
C HIS A 48 -1.96 -26.20 11.00
N TYR A 49 -2.84 -26.55 10.06
CA TYR A 49 -4.06 -25.78 9.80
C TYR A 49 -5.07 -25.91 10.95
N ALA A 50 -5.27 -27.12 11.47
CA ALA A 50 -6.14 -27.35 12.62
C ALA A 50 -5.64 -26.60 13.87
N ASP A 51 -4.33 -26.62 14.13
CA ASP A 51 -3.67 -25.91 15.23
C ASP A 51 -3.82 -24.38 15.06
N LEU A 52 -3.72 -23.87 13.83
CA LEU A 52 -3.95 -22.45 13.53
C LEU A 52 -5.38 -22.00 13.87
N PHE A 53 -6.39 -22.80 13.51
CA PHE A 53 -7.79 -22.48 13.81
C PHE A 53 -8.15 -22.71 15.28
N ALA A 54 -7.42 -23.57 15.99
CA ALA A 54 -7.58 -23.77 17.42
C ALA A 54 -7.01 -22.58 18.24
N ASP A 55 -5.97 -21.91 17.73
CA ASP A 55 -5.37 -20.76 18.40
C ASP A 55 -6.18 -19.47 18.17
N LYS A 56 -7.06 -19.17 19.14
CA LYS A 56 -7.85 -17.94 19.17
C LYS A 56 -7.01 -16.67 19.16
N ARG A 57 -5.79 -16.69 19.71
CA ARG A 57 -4.90 -15.52 19.73
C ARG A 57 -4.34 -15.26 18.33
N MET A 58 -3.91 -16.29 17.63
CA MET A 58 -3.48 -16.18 16.22
C MET A 58 -4.60 -15.64 15.34
N LEU A 59 -5.81 -16.18 15.47
CA LEU A 59 -6.98 -15.71 14.73
C LEU A 59 -7.30 -14.24 15.05
N ALA A 60 -7.24 -13.82 16.32
CA ALA A 60 -7.46 -12.44 16.70
C ALA A 60 -6.40 -11.49 16.10
N ILE A 61 -5.12 -11.88 16.08
CA ILE A 61 -4.05 -11.08 15.44
C ILE A 61 -4.30 -10.97 13.94
N PHE A 62 -4.63 -12.07 13.27
CA PHE A 62 -4.94 -12.10 11.84
C PHE A 62 -6.10 -11.14 11.48
N LEU A 63 -7.21 -11.21 12.23
CA LEU A 63 -8.36 -10.33 12.02
C LEU A 63 -8.00 -8.86 12.28
N ASN A 64 -7.22 -8.58 13.33
CA ASN A 64 -6.75 -7.22 13.61
C ASN A 64 -5.86 -6.70 12.47
N THR A 65 -4.97 -7.50 11.90
CA THR A 65 -4.14 -7.09 10.75
C THR A 65 -4.99 -6.77 9.52
N ILE A 66 -6.00 -7.59 9.21
CA ILE A 66 -6.93 -7.30 8.11
C ILE A 66 -7.67 -5.99 8.36
N LEU A 67 -8.18 -5.79 9.58
CA LEU A 67 -8.91 -4.59 9.95
C LEU A 67 -8.02 -3.34 9.84
N ILE A 68 -6.78 -3.42 10.33
CA ILE A 68 -5.79 -2.35 10.21
C ILE A 68 -5.54 -2.04 8.73
N ALA A 69 -5.27 -3.05 7.90
CA ALA A 69 -4.98 -2.86 6.48
C ALA A 69 -6.15 -2.21 5.72
N LEU A 70 -7.39 -2.62 6.01
CA LEU A 70 -8.58 -2.05 5.39
C LEU A 70 -8.83 -0.60 5.84
N LEU A 71 -8.71 -0.33 7.14
CA LEU A 71 -8.93 1.01 7.68
C LEU A 71 -7.81 1.98 7.27
N SER A 72 -6.55 1.55 7.33
CA SER A 72 -5.42 2.38 6.93
C SER A 72 -5.53 2.75 5.47
N SER A 73 -5.72 1.76 4.59
CA SER A 73 -5.80 1.99 3.14
C SER A 73 -6.96 2.89 2.77
N LEU A 74 -8.15 2.71 3.38
CA LEU A 74 -9.31 3.55 3.13
C LEU A 74 -9.06 5.00 3.56
N ILE A 75 -8.63 5.21 4.81
CA ILE A 75 -8.43 6.55 5.38
C ILE A 75 -7.29 7.27 4.66
N SER A 76 -6.17 6.57 4.43
CA SER A 76 -5.03 7.09 3.69
C SER A 76 -5.40 7.45 2.26
N THR A 77 -6.20 6.63 1.57
CA THR A 77 -6.65 6.94 0.20
C THR A 77 -7.48 8.22 0.17
N ILE A 78 -8.40 8.40 1.11
CA ILE A 78 -9.23 9.61 1.20
C ILE A 78 -8.35 10.84 1.46
N ILE A 79 -7.51 10.79 2.49
CA ILE A 79 -6.64 11.90 2.88
C ILE A 79 -5.63 12.22 1.79
N GLY A 80 -4.96 11.20 1.24
CA GLY A 80 -3.96 11.33 0.17
C GLY A 80 -4.56 11.86 -1.12
N THR A 81 -5.78 11.45 -1.50
CA THR A 81 -6.48 11.96 -2.69
C THR A 81 -6.86 13.44 -2.52
N ILE A 82 -7.41 13.81 -1.35
CA ILE A 82 -7.70 15.22 -1.02
C ILE A 82 -6.40 16.04 -1.02
N GLY A 83 -5.32 15.50 -0.46
CA GLY A 83 -3.99 16.10 -0.49
C GLY A 83 -3.48 16.30 -1.92
N ALA A 84 -3.62 15.29 -2.78
CA ALA A 84 -3.21 15.33 -4.18
C ALA A 84 -3.97 16.42 -4.95
N PHE A 85 -5.29 16.49 -4.75
CA PHE A 85 -6.12 17.53 -5.36
C PHE A 85 -5.69 18.94 -4.92
N ASN A 86 -5.46 19.14 -3.62
CA ASN A 86 -4.98 20.43 -3.10
C ASN A 86 -3.60 20.82 -3.65
N ILE A 87 -2.68 19.86 -3.77
CA ILE A 87 -1.34 20.09 -4.34
C ILE A 87 -1.42 20.39 -5.85
N SER A 88 -2.31 19.71 -6.58
CA SER A 88 -2.53 19.96 -8.02
C SER A 88 -3.08 21.37 -8.28
N ASN A 89 -4.00 21.84 -7.41
CA ASN A 89 -4.64 23.15 -7.52
C ASN A 89 -3.90 24.28 -6.79
N ALA A 90 -2.80 24.00 -6.10
CA ALA A 90 -2.05 25.00 -5.35
C ALA A 90 -1.42 26.04 -6.30
N LYS A 91 -1.93 27.28 -6.25
CA LYS A 91 -1.44 28.41 -7.06
C LYS A 91 0.00 28.82 -6.75
N ARG A 92 0.51 28.53 -5.54
CA ARG A 92 1.85 28.94 -5.08
C ARG A 92 2.88 27.83 -5.29
N ARG A 93 3.84 28.06 -6.19
CA ARG A 93 4.93 27.12 -6.53
C ARG A 93 5.77 26.68 -5.32
N ARG A 94 6.02 27.59 -4.36
CA ARG A 94 6.75 27.27 -3.11
C ARG A 94 6.01 26.27 -2.23
N THR A 95 4.70 26.42 -2.04
CA THR A 95 3.88 25.48 -1.23
C THR A 95 3.86 24.10 -1.88
N LYS A 96 3.73 24.05 -3.21
CA LYS A 96 3.81 22.80 -3.98
C LYS A 96 5.16 22.11 -3.80
N GLN A 97 6.26 22.86 -3.91
CA GLN A 97 7.61 22.30 -3.72
C GLN A 97 7.83 21.78 -2.30
N VAL A 98 7.45 22.53 -1.26
CA VAL A 98 7.62 22.08 0.13
C VAL A 98 6.82 20.81 0.42
N LEU A 99 5.55 20.75 -0.02
CA LEU A 99 4.72 19.56 0.18
C LEU A 99 5.27 18.35 -0.56
N LEU A 100 5.75 18.52 -1.79
CA LEU A 100 6.37 17.43 -2.55
C LEU A 100 7.70 16.98 -1.94
N SER A 101 8.53 17.91 -1.46
CA SER A 101 9.79 17.60 -0.78
C SER A 101 9.57 16.81 0.51
N LEU A 102 8.59 17.20 1.34
CA LEU A 102 8.25 16.47 2.56
C LEU A 102 7.78 15.04 2.25
N ASN A 103 6.94 14.86 1.23
CA ASN A 103 6.54 13.52 0.80
C ASN A 103 7.74 12.69 0.32
N SER A 104 8.63 13.29 -0.48
CA SER A 104 9.80 12.57 -1.00
C SER A 104 10.76 12.07 0.09
N ILE A 105 10.84 12.75 1.24
CA ILE A 105 11.66 12.32 2.37
C ILE A 105 11.12 11.01 2.96
N LEU A 106 9.80 10.91 3.16
CA LEU A 106 9.16 9.69 3.67
C LEU A 106 9.28 8.52 2.68
N LEU A 107 9.30 8.80 1.38
CA LEU A 107 9.38 7.76 0.35
C LEU A 107 10.77 7.16 0.16
N VAL A 108 11.82 7.96 0.38
CA VAL A 108 13.21 7.51 0.23
C VAL A 108 13.72 6.86 1.52
N SER A 109 13.04 7.11 2.64
CA SER A 109 13.42 6.55 3.93
C SER A 109 13.15 5.05 3.98
N PRO A 110 14.09 4.23 4.48
CA PRO A 110 13.86 2.80 4.69
C PRO A 110 12.69 2.54 5.66
N ASP A 111 11.81 1.61 5.30
CA ASP A 111 10.59 1.29 6.06
C ASP A 111 10.86 0.97 7.54
N VAL A 112 11.96 0.24 7.81
CA VAL A 112 12.37 -0.13 9.17
C VAL A 112 12.71 1.10 10.02
N ILE A 113 13.31 2.14 9.43
CA ILE A 113 13.68 3.38 10.13
C ILE A 113 12.43 4.18 10.47
N ILE A 114 11.47 4.26 9.55
CA ILE A 114 10.18 4.90 9.80
C ILE A 114 9.43 4.19 10.93
N GLY A 115 9.38 2.85 10.89
CA GLY A 115 8.76 2.05 11.94
C GLY A 115 9.39 2.28 13.32
N ALA A 116 10.72 2.27 13.40
CA ALA A 116 11.44 2.56 14.64
C ALA A 116 11.19 4.00 15.14
N SER A 117 11.08 4.96 14.22
CA SER A 117 10.80 6.36 14.54
C SER A 117 9.39 6.53 15.13
N PHE A 118 8.38 5.86 14.59
CA PHE A 118 7.04 5.86 15.18
C PHE A 118 6.99 5.18 16.54
N LEU A 119 7.72 4.08 16.72
CA LEU A 119 7.83 3.43 18.02
C LEU A 119 8.36 4.39 19.08
N ILE A 120 9.47 5.07 18.80
CA ILE A 120 10.07 6.08 19.70
C ILE A 120 9.13 7.27 19.91
N PHE A 121 8.42 7.71 18.86
CA PHE A 121 7.46 8.81 18.95
C PHE A 121 6.30 8.51 19.90
N PHE A 122 5.70 7.32 19.79
CA PHE A 122 4.61 6.92 20.67
C PHE A 122 5.07 6.68 22.11
N THR A 123 6.25 6.06 22.30
CA THR A 123 6.78 5.85 23.65
C THR A 123 7.17 7.17 24.32
N ALA A 124 7.72 8.13 23.57
CA ALA A 124 8.02 9.48 24.09
C ALA A 124 6.75 10.23 24.51
N LEU A 125 5.63 10.04 23.80
CA LEU A 125 4.33 10.59 24.16
C LEU A 125 3.56 9.77 25.21
N SER A 126 4.15 8.70 25.73
CA SER A 126 3.50 7.75 26.65
C SER A 126 2.17 7.18 26.10
N ILE A 127 2.06 7.07 24.77
CA ILE A 127 0.90 6.46 24.10
C ILE A 127 1.08 4.94 24.16
N PRO A 128 0.06 4.18 24.63
CA PRO A 128 0.16 2.73 24.70
C PRO A 128 0.32 2.12 23.31
N LEU A 129 1.28 1.19 23.19
CA LEU A 129 1.50 0.44 21.96
C LEU A 129 0.38 -0.59 21.79
N GLY A 130 -0.30 -0.53 20.65
CA GLY A 130 -1.40 -1.43 20.36
C GLY A 130 -2.03 -1.13 19.00
N PHE A 131 -3.31 -1.45 18.87
CA PHE A 131 -4.06 -1.29 17.62
C PHE A 131 -3.97 0.14 17.06
N TRP A 132 -4.22 1.15 17.90
CA TRP A 132 -4.27 2.55 17.47
C TRP A 132 -2.93 3.12 17.05
N SER A 133 -1.85 2.79 17.76
CA SER A 133 -0.50 3.24 17.40
C SER A 133 -0.10 2.66 16.04
N VAL A 134 -0.38 1.38 15.82
CA VAL A 134 -0.09 0.70 14.54
C VAL A 134 -0.94 1.29 13.42
N LEU A 135 -2.24 1.49 13.64
CA LEU A 135 -3.15 2.08 12.65
C LEU A 135 -2.70 3.49 12.22
N LEU A 136 -2.36 4.36 13.17
CA LEU A 136 -1.91 5.72 12.88
C LEU A 136 -0.59 5.73 12.11
N SER A 137 0.36 4.86 12.45
CA SER A 137 1.61 4.71 11.69
C SER A 137 1.37 4.27 10.26
N HIS A 138 0.49 3.28 10.03
CA HIS A 138 0.16 2.85 8.68
C HIS A 138 -0.51 3.96 7.86
N ILE A 139 -1.47 4.70 8.45
CA ILE A 139 -2.09 5.84 7.76
C ILE A 139 -1.05 6.89 7.37
N ALA A 140 -0.17 7.27 8.30
CA ALA A 140 0.85 8.27 8.05
C ALA A 140 1.85 7.84 6.96
N PHE A 141 2.21 6.55 6.92
CA PHE A 141 3.11 5.98 5.94
C PHE A 141 2.49 5.80 4.54
N GLU A 142 1.21 5.46 4.47
CA GLU A 142 0.52 5.22 3.20
C GLU A 142 0.18 6.53 2.45
N ILE A 143 0.01 7.66 3.15
CA ILE A 143 -0.40 8.94 2.54
C ILE A 143 0.57 9.38 1.41
N PRO A 144 1.91 9.39 1.59
CA PRO A 144 2.86 9.70 0.52
C PRO A 144 2.76 8.75 -0.69
N ILE A 145 2.47 7.47 -0.45
CA ILE A 145 2.35 6.45 -1.51
C ILE A 145 1.10 6.75 -2.35
N VAL A 146 -0.03 7.03 -1.70
CA VAL A 146 -1.27 7.43 -2.39
C VAL A 146 -1.04 8.70 -3.21
N LEU A 147 -0.36 9.69 -2.64
CA LEU A 147 -0.01 10.93 -3.32
C LEU A 147 0.79 10.69 -4.61
N LEU A 148 1.80 9.81 -4.58
CA LEU A 148 2.57 9.44 -5.76
C LEU A 148 1.75 8.74 -6.84
N MET A 149 0.76 7.93 -6.44
CA MET A 149 -0.09 7.24 -7.40
C MET A 149 -1.13 8.17 -8.03
N VAL A 150 -1.72 9.08 -7.23
CA VAL A 150 -2.83 9.93 -7.67
C VAL A 150 -2.36 11.19 -8.40
N LEU A 151 -1.27 11.83 -7.98
CA LEU A 151 -0.80 13.09 -8.56
C LEU A 151 -0.48 13.01 -10.07
N PRO A 152 0.25 12.00 -10.58
CA PRO A 152 0.51 11.87 -12.02
C PRO A 152 -0.80 11.72 -12.80
N ARG A 153 -1.73 10.91 -12.30
CA ARG A 153 -3.04 10.68 -12.93
C ARG A 153 -3.87 11.95 -13.00
N LEU A 154 -3.88 12.78 -11.95
CA LEU A 154 -4.55 14.07 -11.97
C LEU A 154 -3.92 15.05 -12.97
N ASN A 155 -2.59 15.04 -13.13
CA ASN A 155 -1.90 15.91 -14.09
C ASN A 155 -2.10 15.45 -15.55
N GLU A 156 -2.34 14.15 -15.78
CA GLU A 156 -2.63 13.58 -17.10
C GLU A 156 -4.09 13.79 -17.53
N MET A 157 -5.00 14.15 -16.62
CA MET A 157 -6.40 14.39 -16.97
C MET A 157 -6.54 15.59 -17.90
N SER A 158 -7.27 15.40 -19.00
CA SER A 158 -7.52 16.49 -19.93
C SER A 158 -8.32 17.62 -19.24
N PRO A 159 -7.97 18.91 -19.48
CA PRO A 159 -8.74 20.03 -18.94
C PRO A 159 -10.22 20.03 -19.35
N SER A 160 -10.55 19.38 -20.48
CA SER A 160 -11.92 19.25 -20.98
C SER A 160 -12.85 18.46 -20.06
N LEU A 161 -12.34 17.40 -19.40
CA LEU A 161 -13.10 16.62 -18.41
C LEU A 161 -13.43 17.47 -17.18
N ILE A 162 -12.48 18.30 -16.74
CA ILE A 162 -12.67 19.20 -15.61
C ILE A 162 -13.70 20.28 -15.95
N ASN A 163 -13.69 20.80 -17.18
CA ASN A 163 -14.65 21.81 -17.63
C ASN A 163 -16.07 21.22 -17.78
N ALA A 164 -16.22 20.04 -18.39
CA ALA A 164 -17.52 19.37 -18.48
C ALA A 164 -18.13 19.07 -17.10
N ALA A 165 -17.30 18.67 -16.12
CA ALA A 165 -17.75 18.44 -14.75
C ALA A 165 -18.15 19.73 -14.02
N LYS A 166 -17.57 20.88 -14.39
CA LYS A 166 -18.03 22.20 -13.91
C LYS A 166 -19.36 22.58 -14.54
N ASP A 167 -19.53 22.31 -15.84
CA ASP A 167 -20.77 22.61 -16.57
C ASP A 167 -21.96 21.80 -16.02
N TRP A 168 -21.71 20.57 -15.59
CA TRP A 168 -22.70 19.72 -14.89
C TRP A 168 -22.87 20.06 -13.40
N GLY A 169 -22.18 21.07 -12.87
CA GLY A 169 -22.31 21.53 -11.48
C GLY A 169 -21.67 20.63 -10.41
N LEU A 170 -20.95 19.58 -10.82
CA LEU A 170 -20.38 18.57 -9.92
C LEU A 170 -19.05 19.03 -9.25
N VAL A 171 -18.36 20.01 -9.85
CA VAL A 171 -17.07 20.51 -9.36
C VAL A 171 -17.18 21.97 -8.91
N LYS A 172 -17.42 22.18 -7.61
CA LYS A 172 -17.41 23.51 -6.99
C LYS A 172 -16.02 23.85 -6.47
N VAL A 173 -15.05 24.07 -7.35
CA VAL A 173 -13.80 24.74 -6.94
C VAL A 173 -14.18 26.18 -6.66
N ARG A 174 -14.10 26.58 -5.38
CA ARG A 174 -14.38 27.93 -4.88
C ARG A 174 -13.84 28.95 -5.88
N SER A 175 -14.78 29.58 -6.60
CA SER A 175 -14.56 30.64 -7.57
C SER A 175 -14.05 31.88 -6.85
N LEU A 176 -12.76 31.88 -6.52
CA LEU A 176 -12.05 33.13 -6.27
C LEU A 176 -11.69 33.72 -7.64
N ARG A 177 -12.61 34.57 -8.14
CA ARG A 177 -12.43 35.66 -9.11
C ARG A 177 -11.88 35.25 -10.48
N ILE A 178 -12.52 35.59 -11.60
CA ILE A 178 -12.59 36.95 -12.16
C ILE A 178 -13.85 37.07 -13.03
N LEU A 179 -14.81 37.88 -12.58
CA LEU A 179 -15.31 39.10 -13.22
C LEU A 179 -15.81 40.00 -12.08
#